data_AF-A0AAV6ZG67-F1
#
_entry.id   AF-A0AAV6ZG67-F1
#
_cell.length_a   1.000
_cell.length_b   1.000
_cell.length_c   1.000
_cell.angle_alpha   90.00
_cell.angle_beta   90.00
_cell.angle_gamma   90.00
#
_symmetry.space_group_name_H-M   'P 1'
#
loop_
_entity.id
_entity.type
_entity.pdbx_description
1 polymer ?
#
loop_
_entity_poly.entity_id
_entity_poly.type
_entity_poly.pdbx_seq_one_letter_code
_entity_poly.pdbx_strand_id
1 'polypeptide(L)'
;MEETRRYLVQKGGMSLQCPGGGGDCPFPVDTTFPSRVKVDMRVSSRSSAQMMMESVRSRSMSPWEYSSNVDHNRVPVVINEARCLHHGCVDPEGNVDLSMNSVPIRQEILVLHGEMRGCVPVYKLDKQLVTVGCTCVRPIVHYLT
;
A
#
# COMPACT_ATOMS: atom_id res chain seq x y z
N MET A 1 12.39 0.90 -17.75
CA MET A 1 12.12 -0.53 -17.45
C MET A 1 12.65 -0.75 -16.05
N GLU A 2 11.83 -0.44 -15.05
CA GLU A 2 12.25 -0.46 -13.63
C GLU A 2 12.07 -1.88 -13.13
N GLU A 3 13.20 -2.56 -12.90
CA GLU A 3 13.25 -3.95 -12.49
C GLU A 3 12.73 -4.05 -11.05
N THR A 4 11.48 -4.50 -10.90
CA THR A 4 10.86 -4.79 -9.61
C THR A 4 11.70 -5.85 -8.89
N ARG A 5 12.62 -5.44 -8.01
CA ARG A 5 13.43 -6.36 -7.22
C ARG A 5 12.51 -7.16 -6.29
N ARG A 6 12.37 -8.45 -6.58
CA ARG A 6 11.51 -9.39 -5.86
C ARG A 6 12.26 -9.94 -4.65
N TYR A 7 11.79 -9.65 -3.44
CA TYR A 7 12.39 -10.19 -2.23
C TYR A 7 11.49 -11.24 -1.60
N LEU A 8 12.08 -12.37 -1.20
CA LEU A 8 11.38 -13.39 -0.42
C LEU A 8 11.54 -13.10 1.07
N VAL A 9 10.43 -12.92 1.75
CA VAL A 9 10.38 -12.72 3.20
C VAL A 9 9.97 -14.01 3.88
N GLN A 10 10.75 -14.42 4.88
CA GLN A 10 10.45 -15.57 5.74
C GLN A 10 10.01 -15.09 7.13
N LYS A 11 8.93 -15.67 7.65
CA LYS A 11 8.45 -15.40 9.01
C LYS A 11 9.41 -16.01 10.03
N GLY A 12 9.91 -15.20 10.95
CA GLY A 12 10.70 -15.71 12.08
C GLY A 12 9.82 -16.51 13.06
N GLY A 13 10.15 -17.77 13.31
CA GLY A 13 9.58 -18.55 14.42
C GLY A 13 8.87 -19.88 14.08
N MET A 14 8.84 -20.33 12.82
CA MET A 14 8.33 -21.66 12.48
C MET A 14 9.45 -22.70 12.54
N SER A 15 9.40 -23.58 13.54
CA SER A 15 10.13 -24.85 13.52
C SER A 15 9.64 -25.65 12.31
N LEU A 16 10.53 -25.86 11.34
CA LEU A 16 10.31 -26.67 10.15
C LEU A 16 10.13 -28.13 10.57
N GLN A 17 8.92 -28.67 10.51
CA GLN A 17 8.71 -30.10 10.41
C GLN A 17 7.84 -30.34 9.18
N CYS A 18 8.51 -30.64 8.05
CA CYS A 18 7.88 -31.19 6.87
C CYS A 18 7.41 -32.61 7.19
N PRO A 19 6.18 -33.03 6.79
CA PRO A 19 5.75 -34.41 6.94
C PRO A 19 6.43 -35.26 5.86
N GLY A 20 7.57 -35.85 6.23
CA GLY A 20 8.35 -36.74 5.36
C GLY A 20 9.84 -36.53 5.61
N GLY A 21 10.50 -37.54 6.18
CA GLY A 21 11.83 -37.48 6.76
C GLY A 21 12.92 -36.76 5.95
N GLY A 22 13.66 -35.91 6.66
CA GLY A 22 15.13 -35.90 6.60
C GLY A 22 15.81 -35.41 5.33
N GLY A 23 15.27 -34.42 4.63
CA GLY A 23 15.98 -33.71 3.57
C GLY A 23 15.96 -32.20 3.78
N ASP A 24 17.13 -31.59 3.97
CA ASP A 24 17.29 -30.14 3.81
C ASP A 24 16.85 -29.77 2.40
N CYS A 25 15.85 -28.89 2.26
CA CYS A 25 15.46 -28.36 0.97
C CYS A 25 16.63 -27.51 0.43
N PRO A 26 17.41 -27.96 -0.58
CA PRO A 26 18.54 -27.21 -1.06
C PRO A 26 18.00 -26.13 -1.99
N PHE A 27 18.06 -24.87 -1.56
CA PHE A 27 17.77 -23.73 -2.43
C PHE A 27 19.08 -23.00 -2.76
N PRO A 28 19.32 -22.65 -4.04
CA PRO A 28 20.51 -21.93 -4.45
C PRO A 28 20.62 -20.58 -3.71
N VAL A 29 21.79 -20.32 -3.10
CA VAL A 29 22.11 -19.08 -2.38
C VAL A 29 23.04 -18.26 -3.26
N ASP A 30 22.54 -17.14 -3.80
CA ASP A 30 23.39 -16.12 -4.43
C ASP A 30 24.01 -15.26 -3.31
N THR A 31 25.33 -15.07 -3.38
CA THR A 31 26.18 -14.50 -2.32
C THR A 31 26.37 -12.99 -2.43
N THR A 32 25.86 -12.36 -3.49
CA THR A 32 26.14 -10.94 -3.79
C THR A 32 25.08 -9.96 -3.27
N PHE A 33 23.85 -10.43 -3.02
CA PHE A 33 22.80 -9.71 -2.31
C PHE A 33 21.83 -10.75 -1.71
N PRO A 34 21.42 -10.64 -0.44
CA PRO A 34 20.56 -11.67 0.15
C PRO A 34 19.22 -11.70 -0.58
N SER A 35 18.97 -12.78 -1.33
CA SER A 35 17.68 -12.97 -2.02
C SER A 35 16.51 -13.15 -1.04
N ARG A 36 16.81 -13.33 0.26
CA ARG A 36 15.85 -13.61 1.32
C ARG A 36 16.20 -12.83 2.58
N VAL A 37 15.18 -12.26 3.23
CA VAL A 37 15.33 -11.53 4.50
C VAL A 37 14.37 -12.11 5.53
N LYS A 38 14.86 -12.36 6.74
CA LYS A 38 14.04 -12.80 7.87
C LYS A 38 13.49 -11.56 8.58
N VAL A 39 12.17 -11.48 8.72
CA VAL A 39 11.50 -10.29 9.28
C VAL A 39 10.60 -10.72 10.43
N ASP A 40 10.65 -9.99 11.56
CA ASP A 40 9.68 -10.12 12.65
C ASP A 40 8.49 -9.20 12.35
N MET A 41 7.33 -9.80 12.09
CA MET A 41 6.12 -9.07 11.68
C MET A 41 5.30 -8.67 12.91
N ARG A 42 5.75 -7.65 13.65
CA ARG A 42 4.96 -7.02 14.72
C ARG A 42 4.41 -5.69 14.23
N VAL A 43 3.18 -5.70 13.69
CA VAL A 43 2.52 -4.48 13.22
C VAL A 43 1.90 -3.79 14.43
N SER A 44 2.52 -2.71 14.92
CA SER A 44 1.96 -1.86 15.97
C SER A 44 1.05 -0.81 15.32
N SER A 45 -0.25 -0.87 15.56
CA SER A 45 -1.19 0.14 15.09
C SER A 45 -1.11 1.39 15.97
N ARG A 46 -0.78 2.56 15.39
CA ARG A 46 -0.96 3.85 16.05
C ARG A 46 -2.37 4.37 15.74
N SER A 47 -3.31 4.11 16.64
CA SER A 47 -4.73 4.47 16.52
C SER A 47 -5.00 5.97 16.34
N SER A 48 -4.12 6.84 16.87
CA SER A 48 -4.28 8.30 16.82
C SER A 48 -4.25 8.89 15.40
N ALA A 49 -3.55 8.25 14.46
CA ALA A 49 -3.46 8.73 13.07
C ALA A 49 -4.78 8.55 12.31
N GLN A 50 -5.55 7.49 12.61
CA GLN A 50 -6.84 7.22 11.95
C GLN A 50 -7.89 8.28 12.28
N MET A 51 -7.94 8.76 13.53
CA MET A 51 -8.91 9.79 13.93
C MET A 51 -8.66 11.13 13.23
N MET A 52 -7.39 11.50 13.01
CA MET A 52 -7.06 12.71 12.26
C MET A 52 -7.47 12.60 10.80
N MET A 53 -7.25 11.44 10.16
CA MET A 53 -7.59 11.22 8.75
C MET A 53 -9.10 11.31 8.49
N GLU A 54 -9.95 10.77 9.37
CA GLU A 54 -11.41 10.85 9.20
C GLU A 54 -11.91 12.30 9.28
N SER A 55 -11.32 13.11 10.16
CA SER A 55 -11.65 14.52 10.30
C SER A 55 -11.20 15.36 9.10
N VAL A 56 -10.11 15.00 8.43
CA VAL A 56 -9.55 15.75 7.29
C VAL A 56 -10.33 15.46 6.01
N ARG A 57 -10.71 14.21 5.78
CA ARG A 57 -11.39 13.75 4.56
C ARG A 57 -12.65 14.57 4.23
N SER A 58 -13.50 14.85 5.21
CA SER A 58 -14.77 15.55 5.03
C SER A 58 -14.67 17.07 5.07
N ARG A 59 -13.61 17.61 5.68
CA ARG A 59 -13.37 19.07 5.82
C ARG A 59 -12.40 19.63 4.78
N SER A 60 -11.86 18.78 3.92
CA SER A 60 -11.02 19.20 2.80
C SER A 60 -11.84 19.94 1.75
N MET A 61 -11.25 20.95 1.09
CA MET A 61 -11.82 21.57 -0.11
C MET A 61 -11.92 20.56 -1.27
N SER A 62 -11.15 19.49 -1.26
CA SER A 62 -11.25 18.40 -2.22
C SER A 62 -11.62 17.13 -1.46
N PRO A 63 -12.89 16.95 -1.02
CA PRO A 63 -13.27 15.86 -0.15
C PRO A 63 -13.20 14.51 -0.88
N TRP A 64 -12.95 13.44 -0.13
CA TRP A 64 -12.86 12.08 -0.66
C TRP A 64 -13.69 11.08 0.15
N GLU A 65 -13.81 9.86 -0.37
CA GLU A 65 -14.29 8.68 0.36
C GLU A 65 -13.24 7.57 0.30
N TYR A 66 -13.25 6.66 1.29
CA TYR A 66 -12.37 5.50 1.27
C TYR A 66 -13.10 4.29 0.70
N SER A 67 -12.44 3.61 -0.23
CA SER A 67 -12.79 2.26 -0.69
C SER A 67 -11.82 1.26 -0.07
N SER A 68 -12.34 0.16 0.49
CA SER A 68 -11.50 -0.88 1.09
C SER A 68 -11.05 -1.89 0.04
N ASN A 69 -9.75 -1.90 -0.26
CA ASN A 69 -9.06 -2.91 -1.05
C ASN A 69 -8.66 -4.07 -0.13
N VAL A 70 -9.41 -5.17 -0.19
CA VAL A 70 -9.21 -6.35 0.66
C VAL A 70 -8.54 -7.47 -0.14
N ASP A 71 -7.39 -7.94 0.33
CA ASP A 71 -6.69 -9.11 -0.20
C ASP A 71 -6.22 -9.98 0.98
N HIS A 72 -6.86 -11.14 1.16
CA HIS A 72 -6.55 -12.07 2.24
C HIS A 72 -5.16 -12.70 2.14
N ASN A 73 -4.53 -12.65 0.97
CA ASN A 73 -3.19 -13.16 0.73
C ASN A 73 -2.13 -12.06 0.84
N ARG A 74 -2.50 -10.85 1.30
CA ARG A 74 -1.58 -9.70 1.42
C ARG A 74 -1.47 -9.21 2.87
N VAL A 75 -0.33 -8.63 3.20
CA VAL A 75 -0.13 -7.83 4.42
C VAL A 75 0.24 -6.39 4.02
N PRO A 76 -0.51 -5.37 4.47
CA PRO A 76 -1.78 -5.47 5.21
C PRO A 76 -2.92 -6.03 4.35
N VAL A 77 -3.83 -6.78 4.99
CA VAL A 77 -4.99 -7.40 4.32
C VAL A 77 -5.92 -6.36 3.74
N VAL A 78 -6.14 -5.27 4.49
CA VAL A 78 -7.01 -4.16 4.09
C VAL A 78 -6.16 -2.93 3.85
N ILE A 79 -6.31 -2.34 2.66
CA ILE A 79 -5.78 -1.03 2.30
C ILE A 79 -6.98 -0.15 1.96
N ASN A 80 -7.10 1.01 2.60
CA ASN A 80 -8.14 1.97 2.25
C ASN A 80 -7.59 2.96 1.21
N GLU A 81 -8.23 3.01 0.05
CA GLU A 81 -7.87 3.90 -1.05
C GLU A 81 -8.86 5.05 -1.15
N ALA A 82 -8.35 6.28 -1.20
CA ALA A 82 -9.18 7.46 -1.33
C ALA A 82 -9.69 7.65 -2.77
N ARG A 83 -10.95 8.05 -2.90
CA ARG A 83 -11.61 8.45 -4.14
C ARG A 83 -12.19 9.85 -3.98
N CYS A 84 -11.76 10.79 -4.82
CA CYS A 84 -12.27 12.17 -4.78
C CYS A 84 -13.77 12.18 -5.11
N LEU A 85 -14.55 12.96 -4.36
CA LEU A 85 -16.01 13.02 -4.54
C LEU A 85 -16.40 13.86 -5.76
N HIS A 86 -15.62 14.89 -6.06
CA HIS A 86 -15.87 15.83 -7.14
C HIS A 86 -14.65 15.95 -8.05
N HIS A 87 -14.88 16.39 -9.29
CA HIS A 87 -13.80 16.81 -10.19
C HIS A 87 -13.30 18.22 -9.83
N GLY A 88 -14.20 19.11 -9.41
CA GLY A 88 -13.88 20.45 -8.90
C GLY A 88 -13.54 20.45 -7.40
N CYS A 89 -13.27 21.63 -6.85
CA CYS A 89 -13.08 21.83 -5.40
C CYS A 89 -14.33 22.47 -4.77
N VAL A 90 -14.46 22.38 -3.46
CA VAL A 90 -15.57 22.93 -2.67
C VAL A 90 -15.15 24.28 -2.09
N ASP A 91 -15.94 25.32 -2.35
CA ASP A 91 -15.75 26.67 -1.82
C ASP A 91 -16.26 26.81 -0.36
N PRO A 92 -16.03 27.95 0.33
CA PRO A 92 -16.50 28.15 1.69
C PRO A 92 -18.02 28.07 1.86
N GLU A 93 -18.79 28.35 0.81
CA GLU A 93 -20.25 28.27 0.76
C GLU A 93 -20.76 26.82 0.54
N GLY A 94 -19.87 25.88 0.19
CA GLY A 94 -20.18 24.48 -0.04
C GLY A 94 -20.51 24.15 -1.51
N ASN A 95 -20.32 25.08 -2.45
CA ASN A 95 -20.54 24.84 -3.87
C ASN A 95 -19.27 24.27 -4.52
N VAL A 96 -19.47 23.54 -5.62
CA VAL A 96 -18.36 22.99 -6.40
C VAL A 96 -17.85 24.02 -7.40
N ASP A 97 -16.66 24.55 -7.16
CA ASP A 97 -15.89 25.38 -8.07
C ASP A 97 -15.16 24.51 -9.11
N LEU A 98 -15.62 24.60 -10.36
CA LEU A 98 -15.06 23.89 -11.52
C LEU A 98 -13.83 24.60 -12.12
N SER A 99 -13.47 25.79 -11.63
CA SER A 99 -12.24 26.47 -12.04
C SER A 99 -10.98 25.85 -11.41
N MET A 100 -11.15 24.95 -10.45
CA MET A 100 -10.10 24.19 -9.77
C MET A 100 -10.32 22.68 -9.98
N ASN A 101 -9.32 21.87 -9.70
CA ASN A 101 -9.40 20.42 -9.82
C ASN A 101 -9.10 19.71 -8.50
N SER A 102 -9.96 18.77 -8.12
CA SER A 102 -9.68 17.78 -7.10
C SER A 102 -8.87 16.64 -7.73
N VAL A 103 -7.63 16.45 -7.28
CA VAL A 103 -6.72 15.43 -7.80
C VAL A 103 -6.28 14.45 -6.72
N PRO A 104 -6.15 13.14 -7.04
CA PRO A 104 -5.73 12.14 -6.07
C PRO A 104 -4.24 12.28 -5.73
N ILE A 105 -3.92 12.22 -4.44
CA ILE A 105 -2.54 12.09 -3.95
C ILE A 105 -2.22 10.60 -3.83
N ARG A 106 -1.16 10.17 -4.51
CA ARG A 106 -0.71 8.78 -4.54
C ARG A 106 0.59 8.60 -3.76
N GLN A 107 0.70 7.48 -3.05
CA GLN A 107 1.86 7.09 -2.28
C GLN A 107 2.25 5.65 -2.64
N GLU A 108 3.53 5.40 -2.86
CA GLU A 108 4.05 4.04 -2.97
C GLU A 108 4.20 3.46 -1.55
N ILE A 109 3.61 2.29 -1.32
CA ILE A 109 3.73 1.53 -0.09
C ILE A 109 4.27 0.13 -0.37
N LEU A 110 4.86 -0.47 0.66
CA LEU A 110 5.33 -1.86 0.61
C LEU A 110 4.23 -2.80 1.08
N VAL A 111 4.02 -3.88 0.33
CA VAL A 111 3.05 -4.93 0.66
C VAL A 111 3.73 -6.30 0.59
N LEU A 112 3.29 -7.23 1.42
CA LEU A 112 3.76 -8.62 1.40
C LEU A 112 2.66 -9.53 0.87
N HIS A 113 2.89 -10.21 -0.25
CA HIS A 113 1.98 -11.25 -0.75
C HIS A 113 2.43 -12.63 -0.26
N GLY A 114 1.59 -13.28 0.54
CA GLY A 114 1.80 -14.63 1.02
C GLY A 114 1.38 -15.68 -0.01
N GLU A 115 2.21 -16.69 -0.17
CA GLU A 115 1.95 -17.88 -0.97
C GLU A 115 2.37 -19.12 -0.17
N MET A 116 1.54 -20.16 -0.17
CA MET A 116 1.95 -21.45 0.43
C MET A 116 2.82 -22.22 -0.57
N ARG A 117 4.07 -22.49 -0.18
CA ARG A 117 4.93 -23.45 -0.89
C ARG A 117 5.07 -24.70 -0.05
N GLY A 118 4.25 -25.71 -0.35
CA GLY A 118 4.10 -26.88 0.52
C GLY A 118 3.55 -26.47 1.88
N CYS A 119 4.24 -26.83 2.97
CA CYS A 119 3.86 -26.49 4.34
C CYS A 119 4.43 -25.15 4.84
N VAL A 120 5.18 -24.42 4.01
CA VAL A 120 5.89 -23.19 4.41
C VAL A 120 5.24 -21.97 3.76
N PRO A 121 4.78 -20.97 4.53
CA PRO A 121 4.35 -19.70 3.99
C PRO A 121 5.57 -18.91 3.53
N VAL A 122 5.55 -18.49 2.27
CA VAL A 122 6.58 -17.68 1.64
C VAL A 122 5.94 -16.34 1.26
N TYR A 123 6.56 -15.25 1.69
CA TYR A 123 6.06 -13.92 1.36
C TYR A 123 6.92 -13.30 0.27
N LYS A 124 6.29 -12.56 -0.65
CA LYS A 124 6.94 -11.74 -1.67
C LYS A 124 6.72 -10.28 -1.33
N LEU A 125 7.79 -9.50 -1.25
CA LEU A 125 7.71 -8.05 -1.10
C LEU A 125 7.41 -7.41 -2.45
N ASP A 126 6.39 -6.56 -2.49
CA ASP A 126 5.99 -5.80 -3.66
C ASP A 126 5.73 -4.32 -3.31
N LYS A 127 5.73 -3.48 -4.34
CA LYS A 127 5.41 -2.05 -4.26
C LYS A 127 4.02 -1.82 -4.83
N GLN A 128 3.14 -1.23 -4.04
CA GLN A 128 1.78 -0.87 -4.48
C GLN A 128 1.58 0.63 -4.39
N LEU A 129 1.06 1.23 -5.48
CA LEU A 129 0.67 2.63 -5.51
C LEU A 129 -0.74 2.76 -4.94
N VAL A 130 -0.90 3.56 -3.88
CA VAL A 130 -2.16 3.72 -3.14
C VAL A 130 -2.56 5.18 -3.12
N THR A 131 -3.84 5.46 -3.36
CA THR A 131 -4.37 6.81 -3.22
C THR A 131 -4.69 7.07 -1.75
N VAL A 132 -4.03 8.06 -1.13
CA VAL A 132 -4.14 8.33 0.32
C VAL A 132 -5.13 9.43 0.66
N GLY A 133 -5.41 10.31 -0.30
CA GLY A 133 -6.34 11.44 -0.17
C GLY A 133 -6.47 12.20 -1.48
N CYS A 134 -7.14 13.35 -1.43
CA CYS A 134 -7.25 14.27 -2.56
C CYS A 134 -6.77 15.66 -2.16
N THR A 135 -6.31 16.43 -3.14
CA THR A 135 -5.93 17.83 -2.97
C THR A 135 -6.55 18.70 -4.07
N CYS A 136 -6.69 20.00 -3.77
CA CYS A 136 -7.22 20.98 -4.70
C CYS A 136 -6.07 21.70 -5.41
N VAL A 137 -6.09 21.72 -6.74
CA VAL A 137 -5.06 22.35 -7.56
C VAL A 137 -5.67 23.31 -8.58
N ARG A 138 -4.89 24.32 -8.95
CA ARG A 138 -5.20 25.19 -10.08
C ARG A 138 -5.01 24.44 -11.40
N PRO A 139 -5.83 24.68 -12.44
CA PRO A 139 -5.60 24.14 -13.76
C PRO A 139 -4.25 24.59 -14.33
N ILE A 140 -3.66 23.75 -15.18
CA ILE A 140 -2.45 24.11 -15.92
C ILE A 140 -2.85 25.17 -16.96
N VAL A 141 -2.45 26.41 -16.71
CA VAL A 141 -2.57 27.48 -17.71
C VAL A 141 -1.37 27.34 -18.64
N HIS A 142 -1.59 26.82 -19.85
CA HIS A 142 -0.58 26.90 -20.90
C HIS A 142 -0.48 28.36 -21.35
N TYR A 143 0.57 29.06 -20.91
CA TYR A 143 0.93 30.31 -21.57
C TYR A 143 1.41 29.95 -22.98
N LEU A 144 0.70 30.47 -24.00
CA LEU A 144 1.17 30.43 -25.37
C LEU A 144 2.39 31.37 -25.44
N THR A 145 3.60 30.82 -25.35
CA THR A 145 4.84 31.48 -25.76
C THR A 145 5.01 31.42 -27.26
#